data_AF-A0A5M3PXV0-F1
#
_entry.id   AF-A0A5M3PXV0-F1
#
_cell.length_a   1.000
_cell.length_b   1.000
_cell.length_c   1.000
_cell.angle_alpha   90.00
_cell.angle_beta   90.00
_cell.angle_gamma   90.00
#
_symmetry.space_group_name_H-M   'P 1'
#
loop_
_entity.id
_entity.type
_entity.pdbx_description
1 polymer ?
#
loop_
_entity_poly.entity_id
_entity_poly.type
_entity_poly.pdbx_seq_one_letter_code
_entity_poly.pdbx_strand_id
1 'polypeptide(L)'
;MPDFTRDEILLRACKALVYNFANQVEEGRDVVHTRTFNYFLHPEDRYVYYGASVSVTDETKNHPEHAVPCAVLINECFRLLKEDKLSHDQIAHLLKKHWKIVRITKEESKKLDFELGYKSKMPDGWSFEEGDTFERFKLGKSS
;
A
#
# COMPACT_ATOMS: atom_id res chain seq x y z
N MET A 1 -0.42 26.08 -16.32
CA MET A 1 -0.62 25.39 -15.02
C MET A 1 0.73 24.81 -14.62
N PRO A 2 1.12 24.80 -13.34
CA PRO A 2 2.36 24.15 -12.94
C PRO A 2 2.26 22.65 -13.21
N ASP A 3 3.31 22.08 -13.83
CA ASP A 3 3.41 20.63 -14.02
C ASP A 3 3.79 19.98 -12.68
N PHE A 4 2.87 19.20 -12.12
CA PHE A 4 3.13 18.44 -10.90
C PHE A 4 3.97 17.20 -11.20
N THR A 5 4.95 16.94 -10.35
CA THR A 5 5.69 15.68 -10.37
C THR A 5 4.79 14.52 -9.95
N ARG A 6 5.15 13.29 -10.36
CA ARG A 6 4.47 12.06 -9.93
C ARG A 6 4.36 11.96 -8.41
N ASP A 7 5.43 12.38 -7.71
CA ASP A 7 5.51 12.31 -6.26
C ASP A 7 4.55 13.29 -5.57
N GLU A 8 4.42 14.51 -6.10
CA GLU A 8 3.46 15.51 -5.63
C GLU A 8 2.01 15.07 -5.89
N ILE A 9 1.74 14.48 -7.05
CA ILE A 9 0.41 13.93 -7.38
C ILE A 9 0.05 12.82 -6.39
N LEU A 10 0.97 11.89 -6.13
CA LEU A 10 0.76 10.81 -5.17
C LEU A 10 0.51 11.36 -3.76
N LEU A 11 1.31 12.32 -3.29
CA LEU A 11 1.11 12.92 -1.97
C LEU A 11 -0.26 13.62 -1.86
N ARG A 12 -0.68 14.36 -2.89
CA ARG A 12 -2.00 14.98 -2.94
C ARG A 12 -3.13 13.95 -2.87
N ALA A 13 -2.97 12.82 -3.57
CA ALA A 13 -3.94 11.72 -3.51
C ALA A 13 -4.01 11.10 -2.11
N CYS A 14 -2.86 10.83 -1.47
CA CYS A 14 -2.80 10.33 -0.09
C CYS A 14 -3.46 11.30 0.89
N LYS A 15 -3.23 12.61 0.76
CA LYS A 15 -3.89 13.62 1.59
C LYS A 15 -5.40 13.56 1.45
N ALA A 16 -5.91 13.52 0.22
CA ALA A 16 -7.35 13.45 -0.02
C ALA A 16 -7.99 12.16 0.53
N LEU A 17 -7.30 11.02 0.41
CA LEU A 17 -7.73 9.77 1.04
C LEU A 17 -7.77 9.86 2.57
N VAL A 18 -6.71 10.37 3.19
CA VAL A 18 -6.64 10.53 4.65
C VAL A 18 -7.74 11.47 5.16
N TYR A 19 -8.01 12.58 4.46
CA TYR A 19 -9.15 13.45 4.78
C TYR A 19 -10.49 12.72 4.66
N ASN A 20 -10.68 11.92 3.60
CA ASN A 20 -11.90 11.12 3.47
C ASN A 20 -12.05 10.10 4.62
N PHE A 21 -10.95 9.49 5.05
CA PHE A 21 -10.95 8.56 6.18
C PHE A 21 -11.22 9.28 7.50
N ALA A 22 -10.67 10.48 7.70
CA ALA A 22 -10.93 11.30 8.88
C ALA A 22 -12.42 11.64 9.00
N ASN A 23 -13.06 12.09 7.92
CA ASN A 23 -14.50 12.34 7.89
C ASN A 23 -15.30 11.09 8.30
N GLN A 24 -14.89 9.90 7.84
CA GLN A 24 -15.57 8.67 8.24
C GLN A 24 -15.41 8.37 9.74
N VAL A 25 -14.22 8.58 10.30
CA VAL A 25 -14.00 8.43 11.75
C VAL A 25 -14.90 9.38 12.54
N GLU A 26 -15.00 10.64 12.13
CA GLU A 26 -15.90 11.63 12.73
C GLU A 26 -17.39 11.23 12.62
N GLU A 27 -17.78 10.62 11.50
CA GLU A 27 -19.12 10.08 11.26
C GLU A 27 -19.39 8.74 11.96
N GLY A 28 -18.39 8.15 12.64
CA GLY A 28 -18.50 6.84 13.28
C GLY A 28 -18.55 5.66 12.30
N ARG A 29 -17.88 5.78 11.14
CA ARG A 29 -17.79 4.77 10.07
C ARG A 29 -16.34 4.40 9.76
N ASP A 30 -16.13 3.19 9.23
CA ASP A 30 -14.82 2.71 8.76
C ASP A 30 -14.96 1.66 7.64
N VAL A 31 -15.72 2.00 6.59
CA VAL A 31 -16.29 1.03 5.62
C VAL A 31 -15.69 1.10 4.20
N VAL A 32 -14.42 1.48 4.07
CA VAL A 32 -13.78 1.68 2.76
C VAL A 32 -13.41 0.36 2.09
N HIS A 33 -13.81 0.19 0.82
CA HIS A 33 -13.40 -0.95 0.01
C HIS A 33 -11.98 -0.78 -0.53
N THR A 34 -11.18 -1.85 -0.52
CA THR A 34 -9.75 -1.83 -0.91
C THR A 34 -9.50 -1.36 -2.34
N ARG A 35 -10.43 -1.60 -3.27
CA ARG A 35 -10.39 -1.08 -4.65
C ARG A 35 -10.37 0.45 -4.75
N THR A 36 -10.58 1.19 -3.65
CA THR A 36 -10.41 2.65 -3.65
C THR A 36 -9.06 3.04 -4.25
N PHE A 37 -7.98 2.34 -3.92
CA PHE A 37 -6.64 2.64 -4.44
C PHE A 37 -6.54 2.49 -5.97
N ASN A 38 -7.22 1.49 -6.56
CA ASN A 38 -7.21 1.25 -8.01
C ASN A 38 -7.87 2.39 -8.81
N TYR A 39 -8.82 3.11 -8.20
CA TYR A 39 -9.66 4.09 -8.88
C TYR A 39 -9.35 5.53 -8.48
N PHE A 40 -8.88 5.75 -7.24
CA PHE A 40 -8.61 7.09 -6.73
C PHE A 40 -7.48 7.77 -7.50
N LEU A 41 -6.49 6.98 -7.93
CA LEU A 41 -5.37 7.45 -8.72
C LEU A 41 -5.19 6.50 -9.92
N HIS A 42 -5.86 6.78 -11.04
CA HIS A 42 -5.94 5.84 -12.17
C HIS A 42 -5.11 6.30 -13.39
N PRO A 43 -4.40 5.39 -14.08
CA PRO A 43 -4.09 4.02 -13.66
C PRO A 43 -3.08 4.04 -12.50
N GLU A 44 -3.34 3.20 -11.49
CA GLU A 44 -2.62 3.21 -10.21
C GLU A 44 -1.11 3.00 -10.35
N ASP A 45 -0.73 2.03 -11.16
CA ASP A 45 0.66 1.66 -11.43
C ASP A 45 1.50 2.83 -11.97
N ARG A 46 0.92 3.74 -12.75
CA ARG A 46 1.62 4.95 -13.23
C ARG A 46 2.21 5.79 -12.10
N TYR A 47 1.61 5.74 -10.92
CA TYR A 47 1.99 6.59 -9.79
C TYR A 47 2.70 5.84 -8.67
N VAL A 48 2.34 4.58 -8.43
CA VAL A 48 2.84 3.81 -7.28
C VAL A 48 3.71 2.60 -7.65
N TYR A 49 3.93 2.35 -8.95
CA TYR A 49 4.84 1.27 -9.35
C TYR A 49 6.26 1.52 -8.85
N TYR A 50 6.81 0.51 -8.20
CA TYR A 50 8.15 0.54 -7.61
C TYR A 50 9.16 -0.27 -8.43
N GLY A 51 8.81 -1.49 -8.84
CA GLY A 51 9.73 -2.38 -9.54
C GLY A 51 9.17 -3.80 -9.73
N ALA A 52 10.01 -4.69 -10.25
CA ALA A 52 9.67 -6.09 -10.49
C ALA A 52 10.67 -7.02 -9.78
N SER A 53 10.22 -8.23 -9.43
CA SER A 53 11.12 -9.32 -9.04
C SER A 53 12.06 -9.67 -10.19
N VAL A 54 13.29 -10.07 -9.86
CA VAL A 54 14.28 -10.57 -10.84
C VAL A 54 13.79 -11.84 -11.54
N SER A 55 12.85 -12.55 -10.93
CA SER A 55 12.21 -13.75 -11.49
C SER A 55 11.20 -13.41 -12.61
N VAL A 56 10.84 -12.15 -12.80
CA VAL A 56 9.92 -11.71 -13.85
C VAL A 56 10.70 -11.50 -15.16
N THR A 57 10.46 -12.37 -16.12
CA THR A 57 10.91 -12.26 -17.53
C THR A 57 9.72 -12.15 -18.49
N ASP A 58 10.00 -11.90 -19.77
CA ASP A 58 8.96 -11.79 -20.83
C ASP A 58 8.14 -13.07 -21.02
N GLU A 59 8.70 -14.22 -20.63
CA GLU A 59 8.07 -15.54 -20.73
C GLU A 59 7.25 -15.90 -19.49
N THR A 60 7.44 -15.18 -18.37
CA THR A 60 6.78 -15.48 -17.10
C THR A 60 5.45 -14.73 -16.95
N LYS A 61 4.41 -15.46 -16.52
CA LYS A 61 3.17 -14.81 -16.10
C LYS A 61 3.44 -14.00 -14.82
N ASN A 62 3.26 -12.69 -14.92
CA ASN A 62 3.42 -11.77 -13.79
C ASN A 62 2.08 -11.29 -13.22
N HIS A 63 2.15 -10.68 -12.04
CA HIS A 63 1.02 -10.12 -11.31
C HIS A 63 1.45 -8.81 -10.62
N PRO A 64 0.70 -7.71 -10.78
CA PRO A 64 0.86 -6.56 -9.90
C PRO A 64 0.37 -6.92 -8.49
N GLU A 65 1.21 -6.68 -7.50
CA GLU A 65 0.96 -6.95 -6.08
C GLU A 65 1.23 -5.68 -5.27
N HIS A 66 0.34 -5.33 -4.35
CA HIS A 66 0.60 -4.26 -3.38
C HIS A 66 1.64 -4.72 -2.37
N ALA A 67 2.68 -3.90 -2.15
CA ALA A 67 3.76 -4.26 -1.24
C ALA A 67 3.28 -4.41 0.20
N VAL A 68 2.49 -3.44 0.66
CA VAL A 68 1.65 -3.54 1.87
C VAL A 68 0.21 -3.77 1.42
N PRO A 69 -0.52 -4.79 1.92
CA PRO A 69 -1.88 -5.07 1.48
C PRO A 69 -2.81 -3.86 1.67
N CYS A 70 -3.68 -3.58 0.70
CA CYS A 70 -4.59 -2.42 0.76
C CYS A 70 -5.46 -2.39 2.04
N ALA A 71 -5.88 -3.56 2.54
CA ALA A 71 -6.63 -3.65 3.78
C ALA A 71 -5.79 -3.16 4.99
N VAL A 72 -4.50 -3.50 5.02
CA VAL A 72 -3.57 -3.01 6.05
C VAL A 72 -3.41 -1.50 5.93
N LEU A 73 -3.20 -0.96 4.71
CA LEU A 73 -3.09 0.48 4.49
C LEU A 73 -4.31 1.25 5.05
N ILE A 74 -5.52 0.77 4.76
CA ILE A 74 -6.78 1.38 5.22
C ILE A 74 -6.90 1.29 6.74
N ASN A 75 -6.71 0.09 7.30
CA ASN A 75 -6.85 -0.15 8.74
C ASN A 75 -5.86 0.67 9.56
N GLU A 76 -4.61 0.77 9.11
CA GLU A 76 -3.58 1.56 9.79
C GLU A 76 -3.86 3.06 9.72
N CYS A 77 -4.39 3.57 8.59
CA CYS A 77 -4.84 4.96 8.53
C CYS A 77 -5.99 5.22 9.51
N PHE A 78 -7.00 4.34 9.57
CA PHE A 78 -8.10 4.48 10.54
C PHE A 78 -7.62 4.37 11.98
N ARG A 79 -6.69 3.45 12.29
CA ARG A 79 -6.08 3.33 13.62
C ARG A 79 -5.42 4.66 14.02
N LEU A 80 -4.55 5.20 13.16
CA LEU A 80 -3.82 6.44 13.45
C LEU A 80 -4.74 7.66 13.59
N LEU A 81 -5.79 7.75 12.77
CA LEU A 81 -6.79 8.81 12.88
C LEU A 81 -7.57 8.72 14.20
N LYS A 82 -7.96 7.52 14.63
CA LYS A 82 -8.67 7.30 15.90
C LYS A 82 -7.78 7.55 17.12
N GLU A 83 -6.47 7.35 17.00
CA GLU A 83 -5.51 7.66 18.06
C GLU A 83 -5.27 9.16 18.25
N ASP A 84 -5.50 9.97 17.22
CA ASP A 84 -5.37 11.44 17.23
C ASP A 84 -4.00 11.95 17.72
N LYS A 85 -2.92 11.20 17.45
CA LYS A 85 -1.53 11.56 17.81
C LYS A 85 -0.73 12.13 16.65
N LEU A 86 -1.15 11.87 15.41
CA LEU A 86 -0.47 12.29 14.19
C LEU A 86 -1.39 13.19 13.39
N SER A 87 -0.82 14.24 12.78
CA SER A 87 -1.54 15.06 11.83
C SER A 87 -1.92 14.28 10.56
N HIS A 88 -2.98 14.71 9.88
CA HIS A 88 -3.38 14.15 8.58
C HIS A 88 -2.22 14.15 7.56
N ASP A 89 -1.36 15.17 7.60
CA ASP A 89 -0.19 15.28 6.73
C ASP A 89 0.83 14.16 7.01
N GLN A 90 1.14 13.89 8.28
CA GLN A 90 2.02 12.80 8.69
C GLN A 90 1.46 11.43 8.28
N ILE A 91 0.16 11.20 8.49
CA ILE A 91 -0.50 9.95 8.07
C ILE A 91 -0.47 9.81 6.55
N ALA A 92 -0.68 10.90 5.79
CA ALA A 92 -0.58 10.88 4.33
C ALA A 92 0.84 10.55 3.85
N HIS A 93 1.88 11.02 4.55
CA HIS A 93 3.27 10.66 4.26
C HIS A 93 3.56 9.17 4.53
N LEU A 94 3.01 8.59 5.61
CA LEU A 94 3.09 7.15 5.87
C LEU A 94 2.35 6.33 4.79
N LEU A 95 1.14 6.76 4.41
CA LEU A 95 0.39 6.13 3.33
C LEU A 95 1.16 6.18 2.01
N LYS A 96 1.79 7.32 1.69
CA LYS A 96 2.63 7.48 0.49
C LYS A 96 3.88 6.59 0.51
N LYS A 97 4.50 6.41 1.69
CA LYS A 97 5.64 5.49 1.89
C LYS A 97 5.24 4.08 1.48
N HIS A 98 4.10 3.60 1.98
CA HIS A 98 3.68 2.20 1.85
C HIS A 98 2.83 1.86 0.64
N TRP A 99 2.14 2.83 0.05
CA TRP A 99 1.36 2.63 -1.16
C TRP A 99 2.31 2.46 -2.36
N LYS A 100 2.65 1.20 -2.62
CA LYS A 100 3.54 0.74 -3.69
C LYS A 100 3.00 -0.53 -4.33
N ILE A 101 3.15 -0.62 -5.65
CA ILE A 101 2.91 -1.84 -6.42
C ILE A 101 4.24 -2.38 -6.91
N VAL A 102 4.42 -3.69 -6.77
CA VAL A 102 5.52 -4.45 -7.37
C VAL A 102 4.96 -5.45 -8.38
N ARG A 103 5.77 -5.86 -9.34
CA ARG A 103 5.46 -7.01 -10.21
C ARG A 103 6.18 -8.24 -9.71
N ILE A 104 5.43 -9.29 -9.41
CA ILE A 104 5.96 -10.60 -9.02
C ILE A 104 5.43 -11.68 -9.95
N THR A 105 6.10 -12.82 -9.99
CA THR A 105 5.61 -14.01 -10.71
C THR A 105 4.35 -14.57 -10.05
N LYS A 106 3.59 -15.38 -10.79
CA LYS A 106 2.42 -16.07 -10.22
C LYS A 106 2.82 -17.08 -9.14
N GLU A 107 4.00 -17.70 -9.25
CA GLU A 107 4.56 -18.58 -8.22
C GLU A 107 4.87 -17.81 -6.93
N GLU A 108 5.57 -16.67 -7.02
CA GLU A 108 5.87 -15.82 -5.86
C GLU A 108 4.59 -15.32 -5.17
N SER A 109 3.58 -14.91 -5.95
CA SER A 109 2.27 -14.50 -5.42
C SER A 109 1.59 -15.63 -4.65
N LYS A 110 1.60 -16.86 -5.18
CA LYS A 110 1.04 -18.03 -4.48
C LYS A 110 1.80 -18.36 -3.19
N LYS A 111 3.14 -18.32 -3.22
CA LYS A 111 3.97 -18.54 -2.03
C LYS A 111 3.63 -17.53 -0.94
N LEU A 112 3.54 -16.25 -1.31
CA LEU A 112 3.17 -15.16 -0.40
C LEU A 112 1.80 -15.38 0.24
N ASP A 113 0.81 -15.77 -0.57
CA ASP A 113 -0.57 -15.92 -0.14
C ASP A 113 -0.80 -17.17 0.72
N PHE A 114 -0.28 -18.32 0.28
CA PHE A 114 -0.65 -19.63 0.81
C PHE A 114 0.41 -20.28 1.69
N GLU A 115 1.69 -20.09 1.40
CA GLU A 115 2.77 -20.69 2.20
C GLU A 115 3.13 -19.78 3.38
N LEU A 116 3.23 -18.47 3.12
CA LEU A 116 3.57 -17.47 4.15
C LEU A 116 2.34 -16.85 4.82
N GLY A 117 1.15 -16.98 4.21
CA GLY A 117 -0.09 -16.45 4.77
C GLY A 117 -0.15 -14.92 4.80
N TYR A 118 0.59 -14.23 3.93
CA TYR A 118 0.72 -12.78 3.90
C TYR A 118 -0.17 -12.10 2.85
N LYS A 119 -1.23 -12.76 2.38
CA LYS A 119 -2.20 -12.18 1.44
C LYS A 119 -2.80 -10.85 1.92
N SER A 120 -3.12 -10.78 3.22
CA SER A 120 -3.88 -9.67 3.80
C SER A 120 -3.29 -9.13 5.11
N LYS A 121 -2.04 -9.46 5.42
CA LYS A 121 -1.34 -9.02 6.62
C LYS A 121 0.16 -8.82 6.36
N MET A 122 0.80 -8.02 7.19
CA MET A 122 2.26 -7.90 7.25
C MET A 122 2.86 -8.94 8.23
N PRO A 123 4.17 -9.19 8.18
CA PRO A 123 4.87 -10.05 9.13
C PRO A 123 4.75 -9.56 10.58
N ASP A 124 4.93 -10.48 11.52
CA ASP A 124 4.85 -10.16 12.95
C ASP A 124 5.94 -9.14 13.35
N GLY A 125 5.57 -8.19 14.21
CA GLY A 125 6.47 -7.10 14.65
C GLY A 125 6.60 -5.94 13.65
N TRP A 126 6.00 -6.03 12.47
CA TRP A 126 5.93 -4.90 11.54
C TRP A 126 4.95 -3.82 12.03
N SER A 127 5.31 -2.55 11.86
CA SER A 127 4.43 -1.39 12.14
C SER A 127 4.34 -0.47 10.92
N PHE A 128 3.25 0.29 10.83
CA PHE A 128 3.04 1.22 9.72
C PHE A 128 3.99 2.42 9.77
N GLU A 129 4.38 2.85 10.96
CA GLU A 129 5.25 3.99 11.20
C GLU A 129 6.68 3.66 10.77
N GLU A 130 7.24 2.57 11.30
CA GLU A 130 8.67 2.26 11.20
C GLU A 130 8.98 1.12 10.22
N GLY A 131 8.00 0.26 9.96
CA GLY A 131 8.20 -0.93 9.14
C GLY A 131 8.69 -0.63 7.72
N ASP A 132 9.42 -1.59 7.16
CA ASP A 132 9.83 -1.60 5.77
C ASP A 132 8.65 -1.97 4.86
N THR A 133 8.47 -1.22 3.78
CA THR A 133 7.35 -1.42 2.83
C THR A 133 7.37 -2.80 2.15
N PHE A 134 8.54 -3.41 2.01
CA PHE A 134 8.76 -4.64 1.26
C PHE A 134 9.04 -5.85 2.15
N GLU A 135 8.80 -5.75 3.46
CA GLU A 135 9.14 -6.79 4.45
C GLU A 135 8.56 -8.16 4.10
N ARG A 136 7.32 -8.19 3.56
CA ARG A 136 6.63 -9.40 3.06
C ARG A 136 7.45 -10.19 2.03
N PHE A 137 8.26 -9.51 1.21
CA PHE A 137 9.05 -10.14 0.16
C PHE A 137 10.44 -10.58 0.62
N LYS A 138 10.96 -10.03 1.73
CA LYS A 138 12.28 -10.43 2.27
C LYS A 138 12.26 -11.85 2.82
N LEU A 139 11.17 -12.23 3.47
CA LEU A 139 10.96 -13.58 4.02
C LEU A 139 10.72 -14.64 2.94
N GLY A 140 10.42 -14.22 1.71
CA GLY A 140 10.27 -15.11 0.55
C GLY A 140 11.60 -15.55 -0.07
N LYS A 141 12.70 -14.85 0.22
CA LYS A 141 14.06 -15.20 -0.21
C LYS A 141 14.65 -16.24 0.75
N SER A 142 14.29 -17.50 0.55
CA SER A 142 15.15 -18.58 1.00
C SER A 142 16.44 -18.52 0.17
N SER A 143 17.56 -18.47 0.89
CA SER A 143 18.95 -18.60 0.45
C SER A 143 19.17 -19.53 -0.74
#